data_AF-A0AAD7ATY4-F1
#
_entry.id   AF-A0AAD7ATY4-F1
#
_cell.length_a   1.000
_cell.length_b   1.000
_cell.length_c   1.000
_cell.angle_alpha   90.00
_cell.angle_beta   90.00
_cell.angle_gamma   90.00
#
_symmetry.space_group_name_H-M   'P 1'
#
loop_
_entity.id
_entity.type
_entity.pdbx_description
1 polymer ?
#
loop_
_entity_poly.entity_id
_entity_poly.type
_entity_poly.pdbx_seq_one_letter_code
_entity_poly.pdbx_strand_id
1 'polypeptide(L)'
;MSFTNINDPAGVKALLDRLRASQAWQSLVNTPPEQQPTPTPVASASGGSGIPGSSSVAALLSQLNSAPVPASAPALTPPTAPVSNVPRPPPSPSNDYAFITPPPPAPPAATEDVRSLTFQQALPRLAQLSDDPAVVSTIQRLKQEQDKLERELWAERTAIRAKYEEKVKVAKVKATLIGAGTGLSKHEADMLVQAYERELARFDRERALPAWDGLVTSQQAALAQLRVPTMFPTAVKGSRERQQKVIQVLEGIMGTTLGA
;
A
#
# COMPACT_ATOMS: atom_id res chain seq x y z
N MET A 1 -11.98 6.89 27.08
CA MET A 1 -10.57 7.20 26.76
C MET A 1 -10.46 7.29 25.25
N SER A 2 -10.14 8.48 24.76
CA SER A 2 -10.25 8.88 23.36
C SER A 2 -9.19 8.21 22.49
N PHE A 3 -9.60 7.44 21.49
CA PHE A 3 -8.72 6.96 20.42
C PHE A 3 -8.55 8.08 19.39
N THR A 4 -7.57 8.94 19.59
CA THR A 4 -7.23 10.01 18.64
C THR A 4 -5.79 9.88 18.16
N ASN A 5 -5.31 8.65 17.97
CA ASN A 5 -4.01 8.42 17.36
C ASN A 5 -4.01 7.11 16.54
N ILE A 6 -4.28 7.22 15.24
CA ILE A 6 -4.19 6.12 14.26
C ILE A 6 -2.71 5.67 14.04
N ASN A 7 -1.75 6.39 14.63
CA ASN A 7 -0.31 6.06 14.65
C ASN A 7 0.16 5.40 15.96
N ASP A 8 -0.72 4.83 16.79
CA ASP A 8 -0.30 4.15 18.01
C ASP A 8 0.11 2.68 17.74
N PRO A 9 1.41 2.32 17.84
CA PRO A 9 1.88 0.96 17.61
C PRO A 9 1.36 -0.04 18.67
N ALA A 10 1.03 0.43 19.88
CA ALA A 10 0.47 -0.41 20.93
C ALA A 10 -0.98 -0.84 20.61
N GLY A 11 -1.77 0.04 19.96
CA GLY A 11 -3.12 -0.26 19.49
C GLY A 11 -3.14 -1.30 18.37
N VAL A 12 -2.18 -1.23 17.44
CA VAL A 12 -2.01 -2.23 16.37
C VAL A 12 -1.53 -3.57 16.93
N LYS A 13 -0.64 -3.56 17.94
CA LYS A 13 -0.23 -4.76 18.70
C LYS A 13 -1.43 -5.43 19.36
N ALA A 14 -2.25 -4.68 20.09
CA ALA A 14 -3.44 -5.22 20.72
C ALA A 14 -4.43 -5.81 19.70
N LEU A 15 -4.48 -5.24 18.48
CA LEU A 15 -5.29 -5.77 17.40
C LEU A 15 -4.72 -7.08 16.83
N LEU A 16 -3.42 -7.19 16.61
CA LEU A 16 -2.77 -8.40 16.09
C LEU A 16 -2.74 -9.53 17.12
N ASP A 17 -2.51 -9.23 18.39
CA ASP A 17 -2.61 -10.21 19.48
C ASP A 17 -4.05 -10.67 19.68
N ARG A 18 -5.03 -9.77 19.57
CA ARG A 18 -6.46 -10.13 19.56
C ARG A 18 -6.85 -10.94 18.33
N LEU A 19 -6.21 -10.71 17.18
CA LEU A 19 -6.41 -11.50 15.97
C LEU A 19 -5.83 -12.91 16.12
N ARG A 20 -4.63 -13.05 16.70
CA ARG A 20 -4.02 -14.34 17.06
C ARG A 20 -4.80 -15.11 18.11
N ALA A 21 -5.32 -14.41 19.13
CA ALA A 21 -6.06 -15.01 20.23
C ALA A 21 -7.52 -15.37 19.84
N SER A 22 -8.01 -14.88 18.70
CA SER A 22 -9.34 -15.20 18.22
C SER A 22 -9.37 -16.62 17.63
N GLN A 23 -10.21 -17.48 18.21
CA GLN A 23 -10.46 -18.84 17.70
C GLN A 23 -10.95 -18.87 16.25
N ALA A 24 -11.49 -17.76 15.72
CA ALA A 24 -11.90 -17.66 14.33
C ALA A 24 -10.74 -17.85 13.32
N TRP A 25 -9.51 -17.46 13.69
CA TRP A 25 -8.32 -17.72 12.86
C TRP A 25 -7.81 -19.15 12.99
N GLN A 26 -7.87 -19.74 14.19
CA GLN A 26 -7.49 -21.14 14.39
C GLN A 26 -8.38 -22.09 13.59
N SER A 27 -9.69 -21.80 13.50
CA SER A 27 -10.62 -22.60 12.71
C SER A 27 -10.42 -22.50 11.20
N LEU A 28 -9.73 -21.47 10.69
CA LEU A 28 -9.45 -21.29 9.26
C LEU A 28 -8.10 -21.91 8.85
N VAL A 29 -7.13 -21.96 9.77
CA VAL A 29 -5.79 -22.49 9.50
C VAL A 29 -5.72 -24.01 9.72
N ASN A 30 -6.56 -24.56 10.62
CA ASN A 30 -6.56 -25.99 10.95
C ASN A 30 -7.64 -26.82 10.24
N THR A 31 -8.43 -26.26 9.32
CA THR A 31 -9.43 -27.03 8.55
C THR A 31 -8.87 -27.58 7.24
N PRO A 32 -8.71 -28.91 7.09
CA PRO A 32 -8.50 -29.55 5.79
C PRO A 32 -9.78 -29.46 4.95
N PRO A 33 -9.70 -29.43 3.60
CA PRO A 33 -10.86 -29.26 2.75
C PRO A 33 -11.58 -30.59 2.55
N GLU A 34 -12.61 -30.89 3.35
CA GLU A 34 -13.60 -31.89 2.95
C GLU A 34 -15.01 -31.65 3.54
N GLN A 35 -15.96 -31.48 2.60
CA GLN A 35 -17.39 -31.82 2.62
C GLN A 35 -18.40 -30.99 3.43
N GLN A 36 -19.18 -30.20 2.68
CA GLN A 36 -20.61 -29.89 2.88
C GLN A 36 -21.44 -31.20 2.92
N PRO A 37 -22.56 -31.30 3.67
CA PRO A 37 -23.83 -30.75 3.16
C PRO A 37 -24.89 -30.26 4.21
N THR A 38 -25.55 -29.15 3.88
CA THR A 38 -26.99 -28.78 4.05
C THR A 38 -27.70 -28.63 5.42
N PRO A 39 -28.81 -27.83 5.48
CA PRO A 39 -29.29 -27.10 6.67
C PRO A 39 -30.63 -27.61 7.24
N THR A 40 -31.01 -27.19 8.47
CA THR A 40 -32.39 -26.75 8.86
C THR A 40 -32.46 -26.27 10.34
N PRO A 41 -33.51 -25.50 10.72
CA PRO A 41 -33.49 -24.48 11.78
C PRO A 41 -34.31 -24.83 13.05
N VAL A 42 -34.11 -24.07 14.14
CA VAL A 42 -35.18 -23.76 15.13
C VAL A 42 -34.84 -22.50 15.94
N ALA A 43 -35.88 -21.70 16.20
CA ALA A 43 -35.89 -20.40 16.83
C ALA A 43 -35.99 -20.44 18.37
N SER A 44 -35.58 -19.36 19.06
CA SER A 44 -36.46 -18.52 19.91
C SER A 44 -35.70 -17.48 20.74
N ALA A 45 -36.42 -16.40 21.02
CA ALA A 45 -35.98 -15.07 21.42
C ALA A 45 -35.98 -14.79 22.94
N SER A 46 -35.19 -13.79 23.34
CA SER A 46 -35.44 -12.77 24.40
C SER A 46 -34.12 -11.99 24.59
N GLY A 47 -33.99 -10.67 24.59
CA GLY A 47 -34.91 -9.55 24.82
C GLY A 47 -34.19 -8.58 25.77
N GLY A 48 -33.59 -7.49 25.26
CA GLY A 48 -32.91 -6.47 26.08
C GLY A 48 -32.27 -5.33 25.26
N SER A 49 -33.00 -4.23 25.10
CA SER A 49 -32.55 -2.90 24.61
C SER A 49 -32.29 -1.98 25.82
N GLY A 50 -31.38 -0.99 25.90
CA GLY A 50 -30.41 -0.35 24.98
C GLY A 50 -29.46 0.60 25.78
N ILE A 51 -28.17 0.82 25.39
CA ILE A 51 -27.54 1.83 24.46
C ILE A 51 -26.97 3.08 25.21
N PRO A 52 -25.88 3.80 24.80
CA PRO A 52 -24.99 3.69 23.61
C PRO A 52 -23.47 3.64 23.90
N GLY A 53 -22.67 3.24 22.89
CA GLY A 53 -21.28 3.70 22.76
C GLY A 53 -20.21 2.65 22.48
N SER A 54 -20.45 1.68 21.60
CA SER A 54 -19.38 0.80 21.10
C SER A 54 -19.30 0.90 19.58
N SER A 55 -18.33 1.68 19.11
CA SER A 55 -17.87 1.66 17.72
C SER A 55 -17.15 0.34 17.49
N SER A 56 -17.95 -0.68 17.17
CA SER A 56 -17.48 -2.04 16.97
C SER A 56 -16.92 -2.18 15.56
N VAL A 57 -15.67 -2.63 15.45
CA VAL A 57 -14.96 -2.92 14.19
C VAL A 57 -15.73 -3.94 13.31
N ALA A 58 -16.63 -4.72 13.91
CA ALA A 58 -17.59 -5.56 13.20
C ALA A 58 -18.54 -4.75 12.28
N ALA A 59 -18.90 -3.51 12.65
CA ALA A 59 -19.70 -2.62 11.82
C ALA A 59 -18.94 -2.13 10.58
N LEU A 60 -17.62 -1.96 10.68
CA LEU A 60 -16.76 -1.58 9.54
C LEU A 60 -16.50 -2.77 8.61
N LEU A 61 -16.33 -3.98 9.15
CA LEU A 61 -16.25 -5.20 8.33
C LEU A 61 -17.61 -5.56 7.69
N SER A 62 -18.73 -5.33 8.37
CA SER A 62 -20.08 -5.47 7.78
C SER A 62 -20.41 -4.39 6.74
N GLN A 63 -19.84 -3.19 6.84
CA GLN A 63 -19.98 -2.15 5.82
C GLN A 63 -19.23 -2.47 4.52
N LEU A 64 -18.11 -3.20 4.58
CA LEU A 64 -17.39 -3.64 3.37
C LEU A 64 -18.05 -4.85 2.68
N ASN A 65 -19.00 -5.52 3.34
CA ASN A 65 -19.70 -6.69 2.82
C ASN A 65 -21.09 -6.37 2.22
N SER A 66 -21.47 -5.09 2.16
CA SER A 66 -22.77 -4.64 1.63
C SER A 66 -22.60 -3.78 0.38
N ALA A 67 -22.36 -4.42 -0.77
CA ALA A 67 -22.60 -3.83 -2.08
C ALA A 67 -23.89 -4.46 -2.66
N PRO A 68 -24.93 -3.67 -3.01
CA PRO A 68 -26.11 -4.21 -3.67
C PRO A 68 -25.81 -4.44 -5.16
N VAL A 69 -26.01 -5.68 -5.61
CA VAL A 69 -26.15 -6.06 -7.02
C VAL A 69 -27.52 -5.58 -7.52
N PRO A 70 -27.63 -4.77 -8.60
CA PRO A 70 -28.90 -4.57 -9.27
C PRO A 70 -29.13 -5.72 -10.26
N ALA A 71 -30.05 -6.62 -9.91
CA ALA A 71 -30.65 -7.58 -10.84
C ALA A 71 -32.02 -7.08 -11.30
N SER A 72 -32.18 -7.05 -12.63
CA SER A 72 -33.40 -7.37 -13.40
C SER A 72 -34.71 -6.62 -13.11
N ALA A 73 -35.18 -5.92 -14.14
CA ALA A 73 -36.54 -5.37 -14.28
C ALA A 73 -37.22 -6.01 -15.53
N PRO A 74 -38.55 -5.93 -15.69
CA PRO A 74 -39.40 -7.06 -16.03
C PRO A 74 -39.96 -7.08 -17.45
N ALA A 75 -40.57 -8.24 -17.77
CA ALA A 75 -41.25 -8.60 -19.00
C ALA A 75 -42.42 -7.67 -19.38
N LEU A 76 -42.52 -7.39 -20.69
CA LEU A 76 -43.74 -6.96 -21.37
C LEU A 76 -43.89 -7.74 -22.69
N THR A 77 -45.02 -8.44 -22.80
CA THR A 77 -45.67 -8.98 -24.03
C THR A 77 -45.91 -7.87 -25.08
N PRO A 78 -46.14 -8.10 -26.41
CA PRO A 78 -47.14 -9.04 -27.00
C PRO A 78 -46.74 -9.54 -28.44
N PRO A 79 -47.65 -9.78 -29.42
CA PRO A 79 -48.68 -10.82 -29.58
C PRO A 79 -48.42 -11.80 -30.76
N THR A 80 -49.35 -12.74 -30.88
CA THR A 80 -49.59 -13.83 -31.86
C THR A 80 -49.51 -13.50 -33.37
N ALA A 81 -49.09 -14.53 -34.14
CA ALA A 81 -49.45 -14.92 -35.53
C ALA A 81 -48.26 -15.00 -36.55
N PRO A 82 -48.38 -15.66 -37.73
CA PRO A 82 -48.14 -17.09 -37.86
C PRO A 82 -47.24 -17.50 -39.08
N VAL A 83 -46.89 -18.79 -39.17
CA VAL A 83 -46.46 -19.56 -40.36
C VAL A 83 -45.16 -19.17 -41.10
N SER A 84 -44.17 -20.07 -41.08
CA SER A 84 -43.58 -20.62 -42.33
C SER A 84 -42.62 -21.77 -42.04
N ASN A 85 -43.02 -22.95 -42.51
CA ASN A 85 -42.19 -24.13 -42.69
C ASN A 85 -41.00 -23.81 -43.60
N VAL A 86 -39.78 -24.11 -43.14
CA VAL A 86 -38.62 -24.29 -44.02
C VAL A 86 -38.05 -25.69 -43.80
N PRO A 87 -37.84 -26.50 -44.86
CA PRO A 87 -37.43 -27.90 -44.74
C PRO A 87 -35.99 -28.09 -44.26
N ARG A 88 -35.82 -29.04 -43.34
CA ARG A 88 -34.54 -29.63 -42.90
C ARG A 88 -33.93 -30.50 -44.02
N PRO A 89 -32.66 -30.29 -44.43
CA PRO A 89 -31.90 -31.27 -45.20
C PRO A 89 -31.24 -32.35 -44.29
N PRO A 90 -30.95 -33.55 -44.85
CA PRO A 90 -30.62 -34.76 -44.09
C PRO A 90 -29.17 -34.80 -43.54
N PRO A 91 -28.88 -35.70 -42.58
CA PRO A 91 -27.53 -35.89 -42.04
C PRO A 91 -26.66 -36.71 -42.99
N SER A 92 -25.45 -36.21 -43.29
CA SER A 92 -24.39 -36.99 -43.91
C SER A 92 -23.60 -37.76 -42.84
N PRO A 93 -23.31 -39.06 -43.05
CA PRO A 93 -22.39 -39.83 -42.22
C PRO A 93 -20.96 -39.62 -42.72
N SER A 94 -20.04 -39.21 -41.84
CA SER A 94 -18.60 -39.21 -42.18
C SER A 94 -17.73 -39.33 -40.95
N ASN A 95 -17.19 -40.55 -40.82
CA ASN A 95 -15.83 -40.88 -40.42
C ASN A 95 -15.38 -40.64 -38.97
N ASP A 96 -15.54 -41.71 -38.18
CA ASP A 96 -14.60 -42.10 -37.13
C ASP A 96 -13.17 -42.21 -37.69
N TYR A 97 -12.37 -41.16 -37.49
CA TYR A 97 -10.93 -41.30 -37.35
C TYR A 97 -10.54 -40.80 -35.97
N ALA A 98 -10.34 -41.76 -35.07
CA ALA A 98 -9.75 -41.57 -33.76
C ALA A 98 -8.30 -41.09 -33.92
N PHE A 99 -8.12 -39.77 -34.03
CA PHE A 99 -6.82 -39.15 -33.76
C PHE A 99 -6.66 -39.05 -32.25
N ILE A 100 -5.80 -39.90 -31.70
CA ILE A 100 -5.27 -39.79 -30.35
C ILE A 100 -4.58 -38.43 -30.25
N THR A 101 -5.28 -37.45 -29.70
CA THR A 101 -4.73 -36.14 -29.39
C THR A 101 -3.97 -36.28 -28.07
N PRO A 102 -2.66 -36.03 -28.00
CA PRO A 102 -1.97 -35.98 -26.72
C PRO A 102 -2.59 -34.87 -25.86
N PRO A 103 -2.80 -35.09 -24.55
CA PRO A 103 -3.33 -34.07 -23.67
C PRO A 103 -2.41 -32.85 -23.70
N PRO A 104 -2.96 -31.61 -23.75
CA PRO A 104 -2.15 -30.42 -23.68
C PRO A 104 -1.34 -30.42 -22.38
N PRO A 105 -0.08 -29.96 -22.39
CA PRO A 105 0.72 -29.84 -21.19
C PRO A 105 -0.04 -28.98 -20.17
N ALA A 106 -0.14 -29.49 -18.94
CA ALA A 106 -0.76 -28.77 -17.83
C ALA A 106 -0.18 -27.35 -17.75
N PRO A 107 -1.01 -26.31 -17.55
CA PRO A 107 -0.50 -24.96 -17.34
C PRO A 107 0.48 -25.00 -16.14
N PRO A 108 1.65 -24.33 -16.23
CA PRO A 108 2.57 -24.26 -15.12
C PRO A 108 1.82 -23.71 -13.92
N ALA A 109 1.94 -24.40 -12.77
CA ALA A 109 1.35 -23.99 -11.50
C ALA A 109 1.57 -22.48 -11.33
N ALA A 110 0.49 -21.71 -11.29
CA ALA A 110 0.55 -20.27 -11.14
C ALA A 110 1.30 -19.98 -9.84
N THR A 111 2.58 -19.61 -9.94
CA THR A 111 3.35 -19.13 -8.80
C THR A 111 2.58 -17.93 -8.27
N GLU A 112 1.97 -18.09 -7.10
CA GLU A 112 1.15 -17.10 -6.42
C GLU A 112 1.82 -15.73 -6.56
N ASP A 113 1.22 -14.81 -7.34
CA ASP A 113 1.86 -13.54 -7.61
C ASP A 113 1.78 -12.69 -6.34
N VAL A 114 2.86 -12.76 -5.55
CA VAL A 114 3.05 -12.06 -4.28
C VAL A 114 2.80 -10.54 -4.40
N ARG A 115 2.86 -9.99 -5.62
CA ARG A 115 2.58 -8.59 -5.93
C ARG A 115 1.08 -8.25 -5.89
N SER A 116 0.21 -9.23 -6.13
CA SER A 116 -1.24 -9.07 -6.20
C SER A 116 -1.96 -9.29 -4.87
N LEU A 117 -1.23 -9.69 -3.81
CA LEU A 117 -1.80 -9.93 -2.50
C LEU A 117 -2.51 -8.68 -1.94
N THR A 118 -3.65 -8.91 -1.31
CA THR A 118 -4.30 -7.87 -0.51
C THR A 118 -3.48 -7.60 0.76
N PHE A 119 -3.69 -6.43 1.37
CA PHE A 119 -2.99 -6.09 2.61
C PHE A 119 -3.21 -7.14 3.71
N GLN A 120 -4.41 -7.70 3.82
CA GLN A 120 -4.73 -8.74 4.82
C GLN A 120 -3.96 -10.04 4.55
N GLN A 121 -3.85 -10.45 3.29
CA GLN A 121 -3.09 -11.64 2.88
C GLN A 121 -1.58 -11.46 3.03
N ALA A 122 -1.09 -10.21 2.98
CA ALA A 122 0.33 -9.91 3.15
C ALA A 122 0.81 -10.11 4.60
N LEU A 123 -0.04 -9.90 5.61
CA LEU A 123 0.40 -9.89 7.02
C LEU A 123 1.05 -11.21 7.49
N PRO A 124 0.48 -12.40 7.24
CA PRO A 124 1.13 -13.65 7.65
C PRO A 124 2.47 -13.87 6.93
N ARG A 125 2.58 -13.43 5.68
CA ARG A 125 3.81 -13.53 4.90
C ARG A 125 4.89 -12.57 5.42
N LEU A 126 4.52 -11.37 5.86
CA LEU A 126 5.45 -10.42 6.47
C LEU A 126 6.04 -10.95 7.78
N ALA A 127 5.24 -11.65 8.59
CA ALA A 127 5.74 -12.30 9.80
C ALA A 127 6.75 -13.41 9.50
N GLN A 128 6.56 -14.17 8.42
CA GLN A 128 7.55 -15.17 7.98
C GLN A 128 8.84 -14.52 7.47
N LEU A 129 8.72 -13.41 6.74
CA LEU A 129 9.87 -12.67 6.21
C LEU A 129 10.71 -11.98 7.29
N SER A 130 10.11 -11.60 8.43
CA SER A 130 10.86 -11.02 9.54
C SER A 130 11.76 -12.01 10.26
N ASP A 131 11.52 -13.31 10.13
CA ASP A 131 12.36 -14.36 10.72
C ASP A 131 13.58 -14.68 9.83
N ASP A 132 13.59 -14.22 8.57
CA ASP A 132 14.71 -14.44 7.63
C ASP A 132 15.83 -13.39 7.83
N PRO A 133 17.04 -13.80 8.25
CA PRO A 133 18.16 -12.87 8.46
C PRO A 133 18.63 -12.17 7.17
N ALA A 134 18.44 -12.77 5.99
CA ALA A 134 18.80 -12.15 4.72
C ALA A 134 17.87 -10.97 4.39
N VAL A 135 16.58 -11.10 4.72
CA VAL A 135 15.59 -10.02 4.57
C VAL A 135 15.88 -8.91 5.58
N VAL A 136 16.12 -9.27 6.84
CA VAL A 136 16.43 -8.31 7.91
C VAL A 136 17.67 -7.47 7.58
N SER A 137 18.77 -8.12 7.20
CA SER A 137 20.02 -7.43 6.83
C SER A 137 19.86 -6.52 5.60
N THR A 138 19.07 -6.94 4.61
CA THR A 138 18.79 -6.09 3.45
C THR A 138 17.98 -4.87 3.83
N ILE A 139 16.94 -5.01 4.65
CA ILE A 139 16.11 -3.88 5.11
C ILE A 139 16.94 -2.91 5.95
N GLN A 140 17.82 -3.41 6.83
CA GLN A 140 18.77 -2.58 7.56
C GLN A 140 19.68 -1.80 6.62
N ARG A 141 20.22 -2.45 5.57
CA ARG A 141 21.04 -1.77 4.56
C ARG A 141 20.25 -0.68 3.82
N LEU A 142 19.02 -0.97 3.39
CA LEU A 142 18.16 0.01 2.71
C LEU A 142 17.86 1.22 3.60
N LYS A 143 17.73 1.00 4.91
CA LYS A 143 17.55 2.07 5.91
C LYS A 143 18.82 2.91 6.08
N GLN A 144 19.99 2.27 6.15
CA GLN A 144 21.27 3.00 6.19
C GLN A 144 21.50 3.83 4.92
N GLU A 145 21.12 3.31 3.74
CA GLU A 145 21.16 4.04 2.48
C GLU A 145 20.23 5.27 2.51
N GLN A 146 19.02 5.12 3.08
CA GLN A 146 18.12 6.24 3.32
C GLN A 146 18.72 7.28 4.27
N ASP A 147 19.17 6.87 5.46
CA ASP A 147 19.75 7.77 6.46
C ASP A 147 20.98 8.51 5.93
N LYS A 148 21.77 7.85 5.08
CA LYS A 148 22.91 8.47 4.40
C LYS A 148 22.42 9.55 3.42
N LEU A 149 21.47 9.23 2.55
CA LEU A 149 20.95 10.21 1.59
C LEU A 149 20.31 11.40 2.31
N GLU A 150 19.50 11.16 3.35
CA GLU A 150 18.87 12.21 4.14
C GLU A 150 19.91 13.15 4.76
N ARG A 151 20.99 12.60 5.34
CA ARG A 151 22.10 13.42 5.88
C ARG A 151 22.80 14.23 4.81
N GLU A 152 23.07 13.64 3.64
CA GLU A 152 23.71 14.35 2.52
C GLU A 152 22.83 15.50 2.02
N LEU A 153 21.56 15.25 1.73
CA LEU A 153 20.62 16.28 1.26
C LEU A 153 20.39 17.37 2.32
N TRP A 154 20.33 16.99 3.59
CA TRP A 154 20.24 17.94 4.69
C TRP A 154 21.48 18.83 4.79
N ALA A 155 22.67 18.26 4.69
CA ALA A 155 23.93 19.00 4.71
C ALA A 155 24.01 19.97 3.52
N GLU A 156 23.68 19.53 2.30
CA GLU A 156 23.66 20.39 1.11
C GLU A 156 22.66 21.54 1.27
N ARG A 157 21.43 21.27 1.72
CA ARG A 157 20.42 22.31 1.98
C ARG A 157 20.87 23.30 3.05
N THR A 158 21.52 22.82 4.10
CA THR A 158 22.07 23.65 5.17
C THR A 158 23.23 24.53 4.66
N ALA A 159 24.06 24.00 3.76
CA ALA A 159 25.13 24.78 3.13
C ALA A 159 24.57 25.93 2.27
N ILE A 160 23.46 25.72 1.54
CA ILE A 160 22.78 26.80 0.81
C ILE A 160 22.31 27.89 1.77
N ARG A 161 21.69 27.51 2.89
CA ARG A 161 21.28 28.48 3.91
C ARG A 161 22.46 29.27 4.47
N ALA A 162 23.51 28.57 4.92
CA ALA A 162 24.71 29.19 5.47
C ALA A 162 25.36 30.16 4.48
N LYS A 163 25.41 29.81 3.19
CA LYS A 163 25.90 30.67 2.12
C LYS A 163 25.13 31.99 2.02
N TYR A 164 23.79 31.97 2.11
CA TYR A 164 22.99 33.20 2.03
C TYR A 164 22.96 33.98 3.35
N GLU A 165 23.03 33.31 4.50
CA GLU A 165 23.26 33.98 5.78
C GLU A 165 24.56 34.78 5.76
N GLU A 166 25.64 34.21 5.20
CA GLU A 166 26.91 34.92 5.07
C GLU A 166 26.82 36.10 4.10
N LYS A 167 26.15 35.94 2.94
CA LYS A 167 25.91 37.05 2.01
C LYS A 167 25.15 38.21 2.68
N VAL A 168 24.14 37.89 3.50
CA VAL A 168 23.38 38.90 4.25
C VAL A 168 24.27 39.59 5.28
N LYS A 169 25.12 38.86 6.01
CA LYS A 169 26.08 39.46 6.97
C LYS A 169 27.04 40.41 6.26
N VAL A 170 27.65 39.98 5.16
CA VAL A 170 28.58 40.82 4.38
C VAL A 170 27.87 42.08 3.87
N ALA A 171 26.67 41.94 3.32
CA ALA A 171 25.91 43.07 2.80
C ALA A 171 25.50 44.05 3.92
N LYS A 172 25.14 43.54 5.09
CA LYS A 172 24.85 44.36 6.28
C LYS A 172 26.08 45.14 6.74
N VAL A 173 27.25 44.50 6.82
CA VAL A 173 28.52 45.17 7.17
C VAL A 173 28.86 46.26 6.15
N LYS A 174 28.68 45.97 4.86
CA LYS A 174 28.89 46.93 3.77
C LYS A 174 27.96 48.14 3.90
N ALA A 175 26.67 47.93 4.19
CA ALA A 175 25.72 49.02 4.39
C ALA A 175 26.10 49.92 5.57
N THR A 176 26.55 49.33 6.68
CA THR A 176 27.05 50.07 7.84
C THR A 176 28.29 50.91 7.49
N LEU A 177 29.24 50.35 6.73
CA LEU A 177 30.49 51.04 6.38
C LEU A 177 30.28 52.23 5.43
N ILE A 178 29.30 52.15 4.51
CA ILE A 178 29.01 53.19 3.52
C ILE A 178 28.17 54.34 4.12
N GLY A 179 27.81 54.26 5.41
CA GLY A 179 27.06 55.33 6.08
C GLY A 179 25.56 55.33 5.77
N ALA A 180 25.03 54.25 5.19
CA ALA A 180 23.60 54.00 5.13
C ALA A 180 23.14 53.53 6.53
N GLY A 181 23.02 54.49 7.47
CA GLY A 181 22.81 54.27 8.90
C GLY A 181 21.55 53.49 9.31
N THR A 182 20.75 53.01 8.35
CA THR A 182 19.53 52.22 8.55
C THR A 182 19.66 50.74 8.17
N GLY A 183 20.86 50.26 7.79
CA GLY A 183 21.11 48.85 7.51
C GLY A 183 20.89 48.48 6.03
N LEU A 184 20.65 47.19 5.76
CA LEU A 184 20.53 46.65 4.41
C LEU A 184 19.38 47.33 3.65
N SER A 185 19.63 47.80 2.43
CA SER A 185 18.58 48.39 1.60
C SER A 185 17.49 47.36 1.28
N LYS A 186 16.22 47.79 1.25
CA LYS A 186 15.08 46.92 0.93
C LYS A 186 15.28 46.16 -0.38
N HIS A 187 15.72 46.85 -1.43
CA HIS A 187 15.98 46.22 -2.74
C HIS A 187 17.08 45.15 -2.65
N GLU A 188 18.13 45.40 -1.87
CA GLU A 188 19.22 44.43 -1.67
C GLU A 188 18.76 43.21 -0.86
N ALA A 189 17.92 43.43 0.17
CA ALA A 189 17.27 42.36 0.92
C ALA A 189 16.39 41.49 0.01
N ASP A 190 15.52 42.11 -0.79
CA ASP A 190 14.61 41.43 -1.71
C ASP A 190 15.39 40.61 -2.75
N MET A 191 16.48 41.16 -3.29
CA MET A 191 17.37 40.45 -4.22
C MET A 191 18.03 39.22 -3.59
N LEU A 192 18.50 39.32 -2.33
CA LEU A 192 19.10 38.19 -1.62
C LEU A 192 18.07 37.10 -1.29
N VAL A 193 16.85 37.48 -0.91
CA VAL A 193 15.75 36.54 -0.67
C VAL A 193 15.38 35.79 -1.95
N GLN A 194 15.15 36.51 -3.05
CA GLN A 194 14.81 35.88 -4.34
C GLN A 194 15.91 34.96 -4.85
N ALA A 195 17.18 35.34 -4.66
CA ALA A 195 18.31 34.50 -5.03
C ALA A 195 18.38 33.22 -4.18
N TYR A 196 18.17 33.32 -2.87
CA TYR A 196 18.10 32.18 -1.96
C TYR A 196 16.96 31.22 -2.35
N GLU A 197 15.75 31.74 -2.53
CA GLU A 197 14.58 30.94 -2.92
C GLU A 197 14.79 30.24 -4.25
N ARG A 198 15.35 30.94 -5.25
CA ARG A 198 15.65 30.36 -6.55
C ARG A 198 16.69 29.23 -6.46
N GLU A 199 17.74 29.43 -5.67
CA GLU A 199 18.78 28.42 -5.47
C GLU A 199 18.25 27.20 -4.71
N LEU A 200 17.43 27.43 -3.67
CA LEU A 200 16.79 26.36 -2.91
C LEU A 200 15.81 25.56 -3.76
N ALA A 201 14.94 26.24 -4.53
CA ALA A 201 14.01 25.57 -5.44
C ALA A 201 14.73 24.78 -6.53
N ARG A 202 15.85 25.30 -7.03
CA ARG A 202 16.72 24.59 -7.97
C ARG A 202 17.29 23.32 -7.36
N PHE A 203 17.83 23.42 -6.14
CA PHE A 203 18.33 22.25 -5.39
C PHE A 203 17.24 21.19 -5.20
N ASP A 204 16.05 21.60 -4.75
CA ASP A 204 14.95 20.67 -4.52
C ASP A 204 14.56 19.95 -5.83
N ARG A 205 14.42 20.68 -6.93
CA ARG A 205 13.99 20.16 -8.24
C ARG A 205 15.06 19.30 -8.92
N GLU A 206 16.32 19.71 -8.89
CA GLU A 206 17.38 19.12 -9.72
C GLU A 206 18.21 18.10 -8.95
N ARG A 207 18.22 18.15 -7.61
CA ARG A 207 19.09 17.32 -6.77
C ARG A 207 18.30 16.48 -5.77
N ALA A 208 17.44 17.08 -4.95
CA ALA A 208 16.78 16.37 -3.86
C ALA A 208 15.70 15.39 -4.36
N LEU A 209 14.73 15.87 -5.16
CA LEU A 209 13.64 15.05 -5.68
C LEU A 209 14.15 13.88 -6.55
N PRO A 210 15.06 14.08 -7.54
CA PRO A 210 15.55 12.96 -8.35
C PRO A 210 16.31 11.92 -7.53
N ALA A 211 17.09 12.34 -6.53
CA ALA A 211 17.82 11.42 -5.67
C ALA A 211 16.87 10.61 -4.78
N TRP A 212 15.82 11.24 -4.26
CA TRP A 212 14.78 10.57 -3.49
C TRP A 212 14.01 9.55 -4.36
N ASP A 213 13.57 9.95 -5.54
CA ASP A 213 12.87 9.07 -6.48
C ASP A 213 13.74 7.86 -6.88
N GLY A 214 15.04 8.10 -7.10
CA GLY A 214 16.03 7.06 -7.39
C GLY A 214 16.19 6.07 -6.23
N LEU A 215 16.37 6.56 -5.01
CA LEU A 215 16.47 5.73 -3.80
C LEU A 215 15.21 4.87 -3.64
N VAL A 216 14.05 5.51 -3.74
CA VAL A 216 12.77 4.86 -3.55
C VAL A 216 12.51 3.78 -4.61
N THR A 217 12.91 4.03 -5.87
CA THR A 217 12.84 3.03 -6.95
C THR A 217 13.76 1.84 -6.68
N SER A 218 14.99 2.11 -6.21
CA SER A 218 15.95 1.08 -5.81
C SER A 218 15.42 0.22 -4.66
N GLN A 219 14.87 0.85 -3.62
CA GLN A 219 14.24 0.17 -2.49
C GLN A 219 13.08 -0.73 -2.93
N GLN A 220 12.17 -0.22 -3.78
CA GLN A 220 11.08 -1.03 -4.32
C GLN A 220 11.60 -2.24 -5.09
N ALA A 221 12.64 -2.08 -5.91
CA ALA A 221 13.24 -3.17 -6.66
C ALA A 221 13.88 -4.22 -5.75
N ALA A 222 14.66 -3.80 -4.75
CA ALA A 222 15.28 -4.70 -3.78
C ALA A 222 14.24 -5.49 -2.98
N LEU A 223 13.18 -4.82 -2.50
CA LEU A 223 12.11 -5.47 -1.74
C LEU A 223 11.27 -6.41 -2.62
N ALA A 224 11.08 -6.07 -3.91
CA ALA A 224 10.43 -6.96 -4.85
C ALA A 224 11.26 -8.24 -5.12
N GLN A 225 12.60 -8.14 -5.14
CA GLN A 225 13.50 -9.30 -5.27
C GLN A 225 13.41 -10.22 -4.05
N LEU A 226 13.28 -9.66 -2.86
CA LEU A 226 13.03 -10.39 -1.61
C LEU A 226 11.61 -10.95 -1.48
N ARG A 227 10.79 -10.86 -2.54
CA ARG A 227 9.40 -11.34 -2.57
C ARG A 227 8.56 -10.72 -1.43
N VAL A 228 8.85 -9.49 -1.03
CA VAL A 228 7.99 -8.77 -0.08
C VAL A 228 6.63 -8.54 -0.74
N PRO A 229 5.52 -8.92 -0.08
CA PRO A 229 4.17 -8.74 -0.60
C PRO A 229 3.90 -7.32 -1.09
N THR A 230 3.19 -7.21 -2.21
CA THR A 230 2.75 -5.92 -2.80
C THR A 230 3.88 -4.99 -3.27
N MET A 231 5.15 -5.40 -3.17
CA MET A 231 6.29 -4.60 -3.58
C MET A 231 6.60 -4.80 -5.06
N PHE A 232 6.54 -3.69 -5.79
CA PHE A 232 6.95 -3.59 -7.19
C PHE A 232 7.28 -2.12 -7.52
N PRO A 233 8.20 -1.84 -8.45
CA PRO A 233 8.47 -0.48 -8.90
C PRO A 233 7.18 0.19 -9.40
N THR A 234 6.79 1.29 -8.77
CA THR A 234 5.57 2.01 -9.15
C THR A 234 5.65 3.48 -8.74
N ALA A 235 5.15 4.37 -9.60
CA ALA A 235 4.94 5.77 -9.29
C ALA A 235 3.49 6.08 -8.86
N VAL A 236 2.59 5.08 -8.88
CA VAL A 236 1.15 5.29 -8.63
C VAL A 236 0.88 5.47 -7.15
N LYS A 237 0.27 6.60 -6.78
CA LYS A 237 0.00 6.98 -5.38
C LYS A 237 -0.74 5.91 -4.58
N GLY A 238 -1.81 5.32 -5.12
CA GLY A 238 -2.57 4.27 -4.41
C GLY A 238 -1.74 3.01 -4.11
N SER A 239 -0.86 2.63 -5.03
CA SER A 239 0.07 1.51 -4.81
C SER A 239 1.18 1.87 -3.82
N ARG A 240 1.68 3.11 -3.86
CA ARG A 240 2.64 3.65 -2.90
C ARG A 240 2.13 3.62 -1.47
N GLU A 241 0.90 4.08 -1.24
CA GLU A 241 0.27 4.06 0.08
C GLU A 241 0.14 2.63 0.62
N ARG A 242 -0.20 1.67 -0.24
CA ARG A 242 -0.25 0.25 0.13
C ARG A 242 1.12 -0.29 0.51
N GLN A 243 2.13 -0.01 -0.30
CA GLN A 243 3.52 -0.42 -0.02
C GLN A 243 4.02 0.20 1.28
N GLN A 244 3.72 1.48 1.53
CA GLN A 244 4.11 2.16 2.76
C GLN A 244 3.49 1.51 4.01
N LYS A 245 2.21 1.08 3.94
CA LYS A 245 1.59 0.31 5.02
C LYS A 245 2.29 -1.02 5.27
N VAL A 246 2.68 -1.72 4.20
CA VAL A 246 3.43 -2.99 4.31
C VAL A 246 4.80 -2.77 4.96
N ILE A 247 5.53 -1.72 4.57
CA ILE A 247 6.83 -1.39 5.16
C ILE A 247 6.70 -0.97 6.62
N GLN A 248 5.69 -0.17 6.98
CA GLN A 248 5.44 0.19 8.39
C GLN A 248 5.20 -1.05 9.27
N VAL A 249 4.44 -2.02 8.77
CA VAL A 249 4.23 -3.30 9.49
C VAL A 249 5.55 -4.06 9.62
N LEU A 250 6.31 -4.16 8.53
CA LEU A 250 7.58 -4.89 8.51
C LEU A 250 8.62 -4.25 9.47
N GLU A 251 8.76 -2.93 9.44
CA GLU A 251 9.58 -2.18 10.39
C GLU A 251 9.10 -2.35 11.83
N GLY A 252 7.78 -2.37 12.05
CA GLY A 252 7.20 -2.61 13.38
C GLY A 252 7.53 -3.99 13.93
N ILE A 253 7.46 -5.04 13.11
CA ILE A 253 7.83 -6.40 13.51
C ILE A 253 9.35 -6.48 13.77
N MET A 254 10.17 -5.95 12.87
CA MET A 254 11.63 -5.98 13.00
C MET A 254 12.17 -5.12 14.15
N GLY A 255 11.53 -3.99 14.44
CA GLY A 255 11.89 -3.14 15.58
C GLY A 255 11.65 -3.84 16.92
N THR A 256 10.74 -4.82 16.97
CA THR A 256 10.52 -5.65 18.16
C THR A 256 11.52 -6.79 18.32
N THR A 257 12.09 -7.30 17.23
CA THR A 257 13.11 -8.38 17.28
C THR A 257 14.52 -7.87 17.54
N LEU A 258 14.82 -6.61 17.19
CA LEU A 258 16.09 -5.94 17.49
C LEU A 258 16.14 -5.26 18.88
N GLY A 259 15.04 -5.30 19.64
CA GLY A 259 14.91 -4.68 20.97
C GLY A 259 14.81 -5.67 22.13
N ALA A 260 15.11 -6.95 21.93
CA ALA A 260 15.12 -8.00 22.95
C ALA A 260 16.54 -8.48 23.24
#